data_AF-A0A2V8M810-F1
#
_entry.id   AF-A0A2V8M810-F1
#
_cell.length_a   1.000
_cell.length_b   1.000
_cell.length_c   1.000
_cell.angle_alpha   90.00
_cell.angle_beta   90.00
_cell.angle_gamma   90.00
#
_symmetry.space_group_name_H-M   'P 1'
#
loop_
_entity.id
_entity.type
_entity.pdbx_description
1 polymer ?
#
loop_
_entity_poly.entity_id
_entity_poly.type
_entity_poly.pdbx_seq_one_letter_code
_entity_poly.pdbx_strand_id
1 'polypeptide(L)'
;MLLAEPRHDFVRTYYRPLDRTDFGELGRIAADMEARARDRMGTADIRMNHFLEVRYTGQDFALPISVDPTAYAEDYAATVRKAFHQLHQTRFGYHDADLGLEIVNVHLVAMAPHTLDALPAPPKRQGSALLGRRAVIFDADAMDCPVYRRESLASGEQIDGPAIIQEYASTTALFAEDRAEVTVSGELLIHVGGTG
;
A
#
# COMPACT_ATOMS: atom_id res chain seq x y z
N MET A 1 -8.07 -8.39 -4.95
CA MET A 1 -6.79 -7.67 -5.01
C MET A 1 -5.84 -8.46 -5.89
N LEU A 2 -5.56 -7.99 -7.11
CA LEU A 2 -4.66 -8.67 -8.06
C LEU A 2 -3.19 -8.25 -7.93
N LEU A 3 -2.90 -7.18 -7.17
CA LEU A 3 -1.58 -6.54 -7.14
C LEU A 3 -0.89 -6.64 -5.76
N ALA A 4 -1.51 -7.31 -4.78
CA ALA A 4 -0.96 -7.39 -3.44
C ALA A 4 0.11 -8.49 -3.38
N GLU A 5 1.30 -8.14 -2.89
CA GLU A 5 2.29 -9.14 -2.51
C GLU A 5 1.69 -10.10 -1.47
N PRO A 6 1.82 -11.43 -1.65
CA PRO A 6 1.48 -12.38 -0.61
C PRO A 6 2.21 -12.00 0.67
N ARG A 7 1.45 -11.75 1.74
CA ARG A 7 1.95 -11.30 3.03
C ARG A 7 1.36 -12.16 4.14
N HIS A 8 2.21 -12.61 5.04
CA HIS A 8 1.82 -13.27 6.27
C HIS A 8 2.51 -12.63 7.48
N ASP A 9 1.70 -12.28 8.47
CA ASP A 9 2.16 -11.73 9.75
C ASP A 9 2.14 -12.84 10.81
N PHE A 10 3.26 -12.99 11.52
CA PHE A 10 3.41 -13.91 12.65
C PHE A 10 3.68 -13.09 13.89
N VAL A 11 2.85 -13.23 14.92
CA VAL A 11 2.99 -12.51 16.18
C VAL A 11 3.05 -13.50 17.32
N ARG A 12 3.99 -13.29 18.24
CA ARG A 12 4.10 -14.04 19.49
C ARG A 12 4.21 -13.08 20.65
N THR A 13 3.31 -13.24 21.63
CA THR A 13 3.37 -12.48 22.88
C THR A 13 4.67 -12.74 23.62
N TYR A 14 5.35 -11.67 23.98
CA TYR A 14 6.59 -11.66 24.74
C TYR A 14 6.57 -10.46 25.65
N TYR A 15 6.04 -10.64 26.86
CA TYR A 15 5.89 -9.56 27.83
C TYR A 15 7.07 -9.55 28.80
N ARG A 16 8.05 -8.67 28.59
CA ARG A 16 9.19 -8.49 29.50
C ARG A 16 9.72 -7.06 29.50
N PRO A 17 10.26 -6.58 30.65
CA PRO A 17 11.09 -5.38 30.67
C PRO A 17 12.29 -5.53 29.73
N LEU A 18 12.58 -4.49 28.95
CA LEU A 18 13.66 -4.49 27.95
C LEU A 18 15.02 -4.82 28.60
N ASP A 19 15.30 -4.25 29.77
CA ASP A 19 16.56 -4.45 30.51
C ASP A 19 16.71 -5.83 31.14
N ARG A 20 15.65 -6.66 31.12
CA ARG A 20 15.65 -8.03 31.64
C ARG A 20 15.37 -9.06 30.53
N THR A 21 15.51 -8.65 29.28
CA THR A 21 15.25 -9.49 28.12
C THR A 21 16.49 -10.27 27.75
N ASP A 22 16.32 -11.57 27.53
CA ASP A 22 17.35 -12.43 26.95
C ASP A 22 17.22 -12.38 25.41
N PHE A 23 18.14 -11.68 24.75
CA PHE A 23 18.15 -11.59 23.29
C PHE A 23 18.50 -12.92 22.61
N GLY A 24 19.15 -13.86 23.31
CA GLY A 24 19.33 -15.24 22.83
C GLY A 24 18.02 -16.04 22.83
N GLU A 25 17.11 -15.79 23.78
CA GLU A 25 15.72 -16.30 23.73
C GLU A 25 14.97 -15.71 22.54
N LEU A 26 15.02 -14.38 22.35
CA LEU A 26 14.38 -13.72 21.21
C LEU A 26 14.90 -14.22 19.86
N GLY A 27 16.21 -14.47 19.74
CA GLY A 27 16.80 -15.06 18.53
C GLY A 27 16.23 -16.45 18.21
N ARG A 28 16.05 -17.29 19.24
CA ARG A 28 15.39 -18.60 19.08
C ARG A 28 13.92 -18.47 18.69
N ILE A 29 13.21 -17.50 19.26
CA ILE A 29 11.81 -17.20 18.89
C ILE A 29 11.73 -16.75 17.42
N ALA A 30 12.61 -15.85 17.00
CA ALA A 30 12.66 -15.37 15.62
C ALA A 30 12.92 -16.54 14.65
N ALA A 31 13.90 -17.39 14.93
CA ALA A 31 14.21 -18.56 14.09
C ALA A 31 13.02 -19.53 13.95
N ASP A 32 12.27 -19.78 15.02
CA ASP A 32 11.03 -20.58 14.99
C ASP A 32 9.96 -19.92 14.10
N MET A 33 9.78 -18.60 14.23
CA MET A 33 8.83 -17.84 13.41
C MET A 33 9.22 -17.84 11.93
N GLU A 34 10.51 -17.70 11.62
CA GLU A 34 11.01 -17.79 10.25
C GLU A 34 10.77 -19.18 9.64
N ALA A 35 11.00 -20.25 10.40
CA ALA A 35 10.73 -21.62 9.94
C ALA A 35 9.25 -21.80 9.58
N ARG A 36 8.34 -21.32 10.44
CA ARG A 36 6.90 -21.32 10.19
C ARG A 36 6.51 -20.44 9.01
N ALA A 37 7.19 -19.33 8.81
CA ALA A 37 6.97 -18.46 7.66
C ALA A 37 7.36 -19.16 6.35
N ARG A 38 8.51 -19.84 6.28
CA ARG A 38 8.93 -20.59 5.09
C ARG A 38 7.92 -21.69 4.73
N ASP A 39 7.47 -22.45 5.73
CA ASP A 39 6.45 -23.49 5.53
C ASP A 39 5.13 -22.90 5.01
N ARG A 40 4.68 -21.79 5.60
CA ARG A 40 3.40 -21.15 5.23
C ARG A 40 3.40 -20.51 3.85
N MET A 41 4.51 -19.88 3.46
CA MET A 41 4.64 -19.13 2.22
C MET A 41 4.81 -20.05 1.00
N GLY A 42 5.39 -21.25 1.17
CA GLY A 42 5.54 -22.23 0.10
C GLY A 42 6.50 -21.82 -1.04
N THR A 43 7.32 -20.79 -0.82
CA THR A 43 8.36 -20.31 -1.77
C THR A 43 9.67 -20.05 -1.02
N ALA A 44 10.80 -20.11 -1.71
CA ALA A 44 12.10 -19.76 -1.14
C ALA A 44 12.40 -18.26 -1.23
N ASP A 45 11.75 -17.54 -2.13
CA ASP A 45 11.92 -16.10 -2.32
C ASP A 45 10.97 -15.35 -1.37
N ILE A 46 11.45 -15.13 -0.14
CA ILE A 46 10.69 -14.47 0.93
C ILE A 46 11.56 -13.37 1.54
N ARG A 47 11.02 -12.15 1.60
CA ARG A 47 11.54 -11.07 2.44
C ARG A 47 10.94 -11.17 3.84
N MET A 48 11.80 -11.15 4.85
CA MET A 48 11.43 -11.31 6.26
C MET A 48 11.86 -10.07 7.05
N ASN A 49 10.89 -9.36 7.62
CA ASN A 49 11.11 -8.17 8.43
C ASN A 49 10.72 -8.48 9.88
N HIS A 50 11.65 -8.25 10.80
CA HIS A 50 11.47 -8.52 12.22
C HIS A 50 11.23 -7.23 13.00
N PHE A 51 10.31 -7.30 13.95
CA PHE A 51 9.95 -6.20 14.83
C PHE A 51 9.83 -6.69 16.27
N LEU A 52 10.23 -5.82 17.21
CA LEU A 52 9.80 -5.90 18.60
C LEU A 52 8.76 -4.82 18.83
N GLU A 53 7.58 -5.19 19.33
CA GLU A 53 6.60 -4.20 19.76
C GLU A 53 6.96 -3.73 21.16
N VAL A 54 7.39 -2.47 21.27
CA VAL A 54 7.94 -1.88 22.49
C VAL A 54 7.08 -0.72 22.96
N ARG A 55 6.89 -0.59 24.26
CA ARG A 55 6.18 0.54 24.89
C ARG A 55 6.91 1.02 26.13
N TYR A 56 6.58 2.22 26.61
CA TYR A 56 6.92 2.57 27.99
C TYR A 56 6.14 1.70 28.96
N THR A 57 6.76 1.35 30.08
CA THR A 57 6.13 0.58 31.15
C THR A 57 4.83 1.25 31.60
N GLY A 58 3.74 0.49 31.60
CA GLY A 58 2.42 0.96 32.04
C GLY A 58 1.62 1.76 31.00
N GLN A 59 2.14 1.96 29.77
CA GLN A 59 1.35 2.51 28.67
C GLN A 59 0.58 1.43 27.91
N ASP A 60 -0.49 1.82 27.20
CA ASP A 60 -1.33 0.88 26.45
C ASP A 60 -0.84 0.62 25.02
N PHE A 61 -0.13 1.55 24.41
CA PHE A 61 0.24 1.48 22.99
C PHE A 61 1.72 1.14 22.80
N ALA A 62 1.99 0.16 21.95
CA ALA A 62 3.33 -0.23 21.55
C ALA A 62 3.68 0.31 20.15
N LEU A 63 4.97 0.54 19.94
CA LEU A 63 5.56 0.90 18.65
C LEU A 63 6.36 -0.27 18.10
N PRO A 64 6.23 -0.60 16.81
CA PRO A 64 7.02 -1.65 16.18
C PRO A 64 8.43 -1.12 15.91
N ILE A 65 9.41 -1.67 16.62
CA ILE A 65 10.83 -1.36 16.44
C ILE A 65 11.44 -2.39 15.52
N SER A 66 11.89 -1.95 14.33
CA SER A 66 12.58 -2.82 13.39
C SER A 66 13.88 -3.32 14.01
N VAL A 67 14.11 -4.62 13.94
CA VAL A 67 15.27 -5.29 14.51
C VAL A 67 15.86 -6.28 13.52
N ASP A 68 17.13 -6.62 13.75
CA ASP A 68 17.82 -7.69 13.05
C ASP A 68 18.21 -8.78 14.06
N PRO A 69 17.50 -9.93 14.09
CA PRO A 69 17.81 -11.02 15.00
C PRO A 69 19.23 -11.58 14.87
N THR A 70 19.88 -11.40 13.72
CA THR A 70 21.26 -11.87 13.51
C THR A 70 22.29 -10.99 14.23
N ALA A 71 21.91 -9.75 14.57
CA ALA A 71 22.73 -8.79 15.29
C ALA A 71 22.49 -8.81 16.81
N TYR A 72 21.65 -9.73 17.32
CA TYR A 72 21.38 -9.84 18.74
C TYR A 72 22.64 -10.18 19.53
N ALA A 73 23.03 -9.24 20.40
CA ALA A 73 24.14 -9.32 21.33
C ALA A 73 23.66 -8.96 22.75
N GLU A 74 24.53 -9.14 23.74
CA GLU A 74 24.19 -8.90 25.16
C GLU A 74 23.76 -7.45 25.44
N ASP A 75 24.27 -6.48 24.68
CA ASP A 75 23.98 -5.05 24.82
C ASP A 75 22.89 -4.52 23.86
N TYR A 76 22.23 -5.41 23.10
CA TYR A 76 21.26 -5.02 22.06
C TYR A 76 20.04 -4.24 22.60
N ALA A 77 19.76 -4.35 23.90
CA ALA A 77 18.77 -3.52 24.59
C ALA A 77 18.99 -2.01 24.36
N ALA A 78 20.25 -1.56 24.33
CA ALA A 78 20.58 -0.16 24.09
C ALA A 78 20.19 0.29 22.68
N THR A 79 20.39 -0.58 21.68
CA THR A 79 19.98 -0.35 20.29
C THR A 79 18.46 -0.22 20.17
N VAL A 80 17.71 -1.14 20.77
CA VAL A 80 16.24 -1.11 20.78
C VAL A 80 15.72 0.15 21.49
N ARG A 81 16.29 0.50 22.64
CA ARG A 81 15.93 1.71 23.40
C ARG A 81 16.13 2.97 22.58
N LYS A 82 17.30 3.11 21.95
CA LYS A 82 17.62 4.26 21.09
C LYS A 82 16.64 4.38 19.93
N ALA A 83 16.37 3.27 19.25
CA ALA A 83 15.43 3.23 18.12
C ALA A 83 14.00 3.59 18.57
N PHE A 84 13.56 3.08 19.72
CA PHE A 84 12.26 3.42 20.30
C PHE A 84 12.14 4.90 20.63
N HIS A 85 13.11 5.50 21.35
CA HIS A 85 13.07 6.93 21.67
C HIS A 85 13.09 7.80 20.41
N GLN A 86 13.89 7.45 19.40
CA GLN A 86 13.92 8.18 18.13
C GLN A 86 12.57 8.11 17.41
N LEU A 87 11.94 6.94 17.36
CA LEU A 87 10.64 6.75 16.73
C LEU A 87 9.53 7.49 17.50
N HIS A 88 9.56 7.41 18.84
CA HIS A 88 8.60 8.09 19.70
C HIS A 88 8.72 9.61 19.56
N GLN A 89 9.94 10.15 19.54
CA GLN A 89 10.21 11.57 19.28
C GLN A 89 9.68 12.01 17.91
N THR A 90 9.92 11.20 16.88
CA THR A 90 9.46 11.51 15.51
C THR A 90 7.94 11.48 15.41
N ARG A 91 7.28 10.53 16.08
CA ARG A 91 5.82 10.33 15.95
C ARG A 91 4.99 11.22 16.88
N PHE A 92 5.51 11.56 18.06
CA PHE A 92 4.76 12.27 19.10
C PHE A 92 5.40 13.57 19.57
N GLY A 93 6.61 13.91 19.10
CA GLY A 93 7.29 15.17 19.43
C GLY A 93 8.02 15.18 20.77
N TYR A 94 8.06 14.07 21.50
CA TYR A 94 8.81 13.92 22.75
C TYR A 94 9.27 12.47 22.96
N HIS A 95 10.15 12.23 23.92
CA HIS A 95 10.42 10.92 24.51
C HIS A 95 10.74 11.11 26.00
N ASP A 96 10.65 10.05 26.79
CA ASP A 96 10.93 10.07 28.23
C ASP A 96 12.05 9.06 28.53
N ALA A 97 13.23 9.56 28.88
CA ALA A 97 14.40 8.71 29.11
C ALA A 97 14.37 8.01 30.48
N ASP A 98 13.54 8.48 31.41
CA ASP A 98 13.46 7.97 32.79
C ASP A 98 12.49 6.79 32.91
N LEU A 99 11.57 6.64 31.94
CA LEU A 99 10.63 5.53 31.90
C LEU A 99 11.29 4.23 31.39
N GLY A 100 10.97 3.13 32.09
CA GLY A 100 11.30 1.79 31.64
C GLY A 100 10.61 1.45 30.32
N LEU A 101 11.21 0.54 29.54
CA LEU A 101 10.62 -0.01 28.33
C LEU A 101 10.23 -1.47 28.54
N GLU A 102 9.14 -1.87 27.91
CA GLU A 102 8.67 -3.26 27.87
C GLU A 102 8.51 -3.70 26.42
N ILE A 103 9.00 -4.88 26.11
CA ILE A 103 8.58 -5.61 24.91
C ILE A 103 7.27 -6.30 25.26
N VAL A 104 6.29 -6.23 24.36
CA VAL A 104 5.00 -6.92 24.51
C VAL A 104 4.80 -8.02 23.49
N ASN A 105 5.37 -7.89 22.28
CA ASN A 105 5.30 -8.88 21.22
C ASN A 105 6.59 -8.95 20.41
N VAL A 106 6.87 -10.14 19.86
CA VAL A 106 7.78 -10.37 18.74
C VAL A 106 6.93 -10.54 17.49
N HIS A 107 7.24 -9.80 16.44
CA HIS A 107 6.46 -9.76 15.20
C HIS A 107 7.38 -9.99 13.99
N LEU A 108 6.98 -10.90 13.12
CA LEU A 108 7.63 -11.18 11.84
C LEU A 108 6.63 -10.93 10.72
N VAL A 109 7.05 -10.15 9.73
CA VAL A 109 6.33 -9.95 8.48
C VAL A 109 7.07 -10.70 7.38
N ALA A 110 6.43 -11.70 6.79
CA ALA A 110 6.93 -12.45 5.64
C ALA A 110 6.19 -12.01 4.37
N MET A 111 6.94 -11.63 3.34
CA MET A 111 6.40 -11.18 2.05
C MET A 111 7.09 -11.91 0.90
N ALA A 112 6.33 -12.39 -0.07
CA ALA A 112 6.88 -12.90 -1.32
C ALA A 112 6.71 -11.86 -2.42
N PRO A 113 7.71 -11.65 -3.29
CA PRO A 113 7.55 -10.76 -4.42
C PRO A 113 6.42 -11.26 -5.32
N HIS A 114 5.56 -10.33 -5.75
CA HIS A 114 4.57 -10.59 -6.77
C HIS A 114 4.92 -9.76 -8.00
N THR A 115 5.51 -10.42 -9.00
CA THR A 115 5.74 -9.80 -10.29
C THR A 115 4.49 -9.94 -11.13
N LEU A 116 3.93 -8.83 -11.56
CA LEU A 116 3.00 -8.82 -12.67
C LEU A 116 3.82 -8.80 -13.95
N ASP A 117 3.69 -9.84 -14.77
CA ASP A 117 4.44 -9.94 -16.03
C ASP A 117 4.10 -8.78 -16.97
N ALA A 118 2.88 -8.25 -16.92
CA ALA A 118 2.46 -6.97 -17.49
C ALA A 118 1.06 -6.59 -16.99
N LEU A 119 0.77 -5.28 -16.92
CA LEU A 119 -0.62 -4.84 -17.00
C LEU A 119 -1.13 -5.16 -18.42
N PRO A 120 -2.39 -5.62 -18.56
CA PRO A 120 -2.93 -5.89 -19.89
C PRO A 120 -2.88 -4.63 -20.74
N ALA A 121 -2.28 -4.74 -21.93
CA ALA A 121 -2.26 -3.63 -22.88
C ALA A 121 -3.69 -3.25 -23.28
N PRO A 122 -3.99 -1.96 -23.52
CA PRO A 122 -5.29 -1.57 -24.02
C PRO A 122 -5.59 -2.30 -25.33
N PRO A 123 -6.83 -2.75 -25.54
CA PRO A 123 -7.22 -3.36 -26.80
C PRO A 123 -6.94 -2.39 -27.97
N LYS A 124 -6.44 -2.92 -29.08
CA LYS A 124 -6.32 -2.13 -30.32
C LYS A 124 -7.72 -1.69 -30.76
N ARG A 125 -7.85 -0.45 -31.23
CA ARG A 125 -9.11 0.15 -31.71
C ARG A 125 -9.88 -0.84 -32.58
N GLN A 126 -11.09 -1.19 -32.14
CA GLN A 126 -12.05 -1.95 -32.94
C GLN A 126 -13.14 -0.99 -33.43
N GLY A 127 -13.13 -0.69 -34.73
CA GLY A 127 -14.14 0.12 -35.38
C GLY A 127 -14.14 1.62 -34.99
N SER A 128 -15.29 2.27 -35.18
CA SER A 128 -15.49 3.65 -34.75
C SER A 128 -15.76 3.71 -33.26
N ALA A 129 -15.01 4.54 -32.53
CA ALA A 129 -15.30 4.83 -31.14
C ALA A 129 -16.57 5.67 -30.99
N LEU A 130 -16.89 6.55 -31.94
CA LEU A 130 -18.10 7.35 -31.92
C LEU A 130 -19.32 6.46 -32.18
N LEU A 131 -20.21 6.37 -31.20
CA LEU A 131 -21.49 5.67 -31.26
C LEU A 131 -22.61 6.54 -31.83
N GLY A 132 -22.48 7.85 -31.67
CA GLY A 132 -23.48 8.84 -32.09
C GLY A 132 -23.41 10.08 -31.23
N ARG A 133 -24.50 10.85 -31.23
CA ARG A 133 -24.65 12.07 -30.44
C ARG A 133 -25.96 12.00 -29.65
N ARG A 134 -25.98 12.59 -28.45
CA ARG A 134 -27.17 12.62 -27.57
C ARG A 134 -27.23 13.97 -26.86
N ALA A 135 -28.44 14.48 -26.69
CA ALA A 135 -28.68 15.61 -25.81
C ALA A 135 -28.43 15.18 -24.35
N VAL A 136 -27.50 15.86 -23.67
CA VAL A 136 -27.15 15.66 -22.27
C VAL A 136 -27.31 16.98 -21.54
N ILE A 137 -27.91 16.96 -20.36
CA ILE A 137 -28.10 18.17 -19.56
C ILE A 137 -26.92 18.31 -18.59
N PHE A 138 -26.16 19.39 -18.73
CA PHE A 138 -25.15 19.84 -17.77
C PHE A 138 -25.62 21.18 -17.19
N ASP A 139 -25.68 21.31 -15.86
CA ASP A 139 -26.05 22.56 -15.17
C ASP A 139 -27.29 23.30 -15.74
N ALA A 140 -28.31 22.51 -16.10
CA ALA A 140 -29.58 22.91 -16.72
C ALA A 140 -29.59 23.19 -18.24
N ASP A 141 -28.43 23.23 -18.90
CA ASP A 141 -28.33 23.39 -20.35
C ASP A 141 -28.22 22.04 -21.08
N ALA A 142 -29.09 21.84 -22.07
CA ALA A 142 -29.03 20.67 -22.93
C ALA A 142 -27.96 20.86 -24.02
N MET A 143 -26.87 20.09 -23.93
CA MET A 143 -25.78 20.07 -24.89
C MET A 143 -25.86 18.84 -25.77
N ASP A 144 -25.65 18.99 -27.07
CA ASP A 144 -25.54 17.85 -27.98
C ASP A 144 -24.13 17.26 -27.88
N CYS A 145 -24.00 16.12 -27.20
CA CYS A 145 -22.71 15.53 -26.86
C CYS A 145 -22.41 14.31 -27.72
N PRO A 146 -21.19 14.18 -28.28
CA PRO A 146 -20.73 12.92 -28.85
C PRO A 146 -20.64 11.85 -27.75
N VAL A 147 -21.06 10.64 -28.11
CA VAL A 147 -21.02 9.46 -27.25
C VAL A 147 -20.00 8.49 -27.81
N TYR A 148 -18.98 8.17 -27.03
CA TYR A 148 -17.90 7.27 -27.38
C TYR A 148 -18.05 5.91 -26.68
N ARG A 149 -17.69 4.83 -27.37
CA ARG A 149 -17.52 3.49 -26.82
C ARG A 149 -16.10 3.36 -26.24
N ARG A 150 -15.98 3.15 -24.93
CA ARG A 150 -14.70 3.07 -24.21
C ARG A 150 -13.75 2.04 -24.81
N GLU A 151 -14.26 0.86 -25.14
CA GLU A 151 -13.47 -0.28 -25.62
C GLU A 151 -12.91 -0.07 -27.04
N SER A 152 -13.40 0.95 -27.76
CA SER A 152 -12.97 1.31 -29.11
C SER A 152 -12.00 2.49 -29.14
N LEU A 153 -11.71 3.13 -27.99
CA LEU A 153 -10.74 4.24 -27.92
C LEU A 153 -9.30 3.71 -27.94
N ALA A 154 -8.46 4.31 -28.79
CA ALA A 154 -7.05 3.95 -28.90
C ALA A 154 -6.20 4.64 -27.83
N SER A 155 -5.06 4.03 -27.48
CA SER A 155 -4.00 4.72 -26.74
C SER A 155 -3.60 6.02 -27.44
N GLY A 156 -3.46 7.09 -26.67
CA GLY A 156 -3.15 8.45 -27.12
C GLY A 156 -4.35 9.22 -27.67
N GLU A 157 -5.54 8.61 -27.76
CA GLU A 157 -6.74 9.30 -28.21
C GLU A 157 -7.19 10.31 -27.14
N GLN A 158 -7.49 11.53 -27.59
CA GLN A 158 -7.91 12.64 -26.75
C GLN A 158 -9.34 13.02 -27.09
N ILE A 159 -10.12 13.31 -26.06
CA ILE A 159 -11.53 13.68 -26.16
C ILE A 159 -11.72 14.94 -25.34
N ASP A 160 -12.03 16.03 -26.02
CA ASP A 160 -12.48 17.26 -25.38
C ASP A 160 -13.97 17.15 -25.06
N GLY A 161 -14.37 17.68 -23.90
CA GLY A 161 -15.77 17.81 -23.55
C GLY A 161 -16.46 18.96 -24.32
N PRO A 162 -17.80 19.06 -24.25
CA PRO A 162 -18.69 18.17 -23.51
C PRO A 162 -18.90 16.84 -24.25
N ALA A 163 -18.66 15.71 -23.58
CA ALA A 163 -18.71 14.39 -24.21
C ALA A 163 -19.08 13.28 -23.22
N ILE A 164 -19.59 12.16 -23.72
CA ILE A 164 -19.90 10.97 -22.92
C ILE A 164 -19.06 9.81 -23.40
N ILE A 165 -18.40 9.11 -22.48
CA ILE A 165 -17.68 7.87 -22.74
C ILE A 165 -18.42 6.74 -22.02
N GLN A 166 -18.98 5.81 -22.78
CA GLN A 166 -19.73 4.67 -22.26
C GLN A 166 -18.86 3.42 -22.23
N GLU A 167 -18.88 2.73 -21.10
CA GLU A 167 -18.25 1.43 -20.88
C GLU A 167 -19.32 0.42 -20.45
N TYR A 168 -19.04 -0.87 -20.58
CA TYR A 168 -19.97 -1.93 -20.13
C TYR A 168 -20.51 -1.73 -18.70
N ALA A 169 -19.66 -1.30 -17.77
CA ALA A 169 -20.00 -1.17 -16.34
C ALA A 169 -20.02 0.29 -15.83
N SER A 170 -19.73 1.28 -16.68
CA SER A 170 -19.59 2.68 -16.25
C SER A 170 -19.95 3.66 -17.37
N THR A 171 -20.16 4.93 -17.01
CA THR A 171 -20.28 6.02 -17.99
C THR A 171 -19.59 7.25 -17.44
N THR A 172 -18.60 7.75 -18.17
CA THR A 172 -17.86 8.95 -17.82
C THR A 172 -18.43 10.12 -18.60
N ALA A 173 -18.77 11.19 -17.90
CA ALA A 173 -19.16 12.46 -18.51
C ALA A 173 -18.00 13.45 -18.42
N LEU A 174 -17.70 14.12 -19.53
CA LEU A 174 -16.74 15.21 -19.62
C LEU A 174 -17.53 16.51 -19.77
N PHE A 175 -17.28 17.48 -18.91
CA PHE A 175 -17.84 18.83 -18.98
C PHE A 175 -17.12 19.65 -20.06
N ALA A 176 -17.64 20.82 -20.40
CA ALA A 176 -17.15 21.61 -21.55
C ALA A 176 -15.65 21.96 -21.51
N GLU A 177 -15.06 22.07 -20.31
CA GLU A 177 -13.64 22.39 -20.13
C GLU A 177 -12.80 21.17 -19.74
N ASP A 178 -13.42 20.00 -19.61
CA ASP A 178 -12.72 18.77 -19.34
C ASP A 178 -12.08 18.21 -20.61
N ARG A 179 -10.97 17.49 -20.42
CA ARG A 179 -10.34 16.72 -21.46
C ARG A 179 -9.92 15.36 -20.95
N ALA A 180 -10.24 14.32 -21.68
CA ALA A 180 -9.76 12.97 -21.41
C ALA A 180 -8.67 12.55 -22.40
N GLU A 181 -7.68 11.82 -21.89
CA GLU A 181 -6.66 11.13 -22.69
C GLU A 181 -6.63 9.65 -22.31
N VAL A 182 -6.60 8.78 -23.32
CA VAL A 182 -6.32 7.36 -23.10
C VAL A 182 -4.81 7.16 -23.01
N THR A 183 -4.30 6.78 -21.85
CA THR A 183 -2.86 6.53 -21.63
C THR A 183 -2.39 5.28 -22.40
N VAL A 184 -1.07 5.07 -22.43
CA VAL A 184 -0.44 3.88 -23.04
C VAL A 184 -0.88 2.57 -22.35
N SER A 185 -1.13 2.62 -21.05
CA SER A 185 -1.63 1.50 -20.24
C SER A 185 -3.15 1.35 -20.31
N GLY A 186 -3.85 2.26 -21.00
CA GLY A 186 -5.30 2.17 -21.18
C GLY A 186 -6.12 2.75 -20.03
N GLU A 187 -5.55 3.54 -19.14
CA GLU A 187 -6.34 4.37 -18.24
C GLU A 187 -6.97 5.55 -19.01
N LEU A 188 -8.06 6.10 -18.46
CA LEU A 188 -8.61 7.37 -18.92
C LEU A 188 -8.15 8.46 -17.94
N LEU A 189 -7.17 9.27 -18.35
CA LEU A 189 -6.71 10.42 -17.59
C LEU A 189 -7.60 11.62 -17.91
N ILE A 190 -8.30 12.14 -16.90
CA ILE A 190 -9.19 13.30 -17.06
C ILE A 190 -8.52 14.53 -16.46
N HIS A 191 -8.29 15.52 -17.31
CA HIS A 191 -7.93 16.87 -16.92
C HIS A 191 -9.22 17.63 -16.70
N VAL A 192 -9.51 17.95 -15.44
CA VAL A 192 -10.70 18.71 -15.08
C VAL A 192 -10.45 20.18 -15.40
N GLY A 193 -11.28 20.76 -16.26
CA GLY A 193 -11.28 22.20 -16.50
C GLY A 193 -11.73 22.90 -15.23
N GLY A 194 -10.94 23.85 -14.73
CA GLY A 194 -11.20 24.50 -13.46
C GLY A 194 -12.60 25.12 -13.44
N THR A 195 -13.40 24.76 -12.44
CA THR A 195 -14.68 25.42 -12.17
C THR A 195 -14.44 26.91 -11.94
N GLY A 196 -14.93 27.74 -12.87
CA GLY A 196 -15.27 29.13 -12.57
C GLY A 196 -16.44 29.21 -11.60
#